data_AF-A0A6I5NX24-F1
#
_entry.id   AF-A0A6I5NX24-F1
#
_cell.length_a   1.000
_cell.length_b   1.000
_cell.length_c   1.000
_cell.angle_alpha   90.00
_cell.angle_beta   90.00
_cell.angle_gamma   90.00
#
_symmetry.space_group_name_H-M   'P 1'
#
loop_
_entity.id
_entity.type
_entity.pdbx_description
1 polymer ?
#
loop_
_entity_poly.entity_id
_entity_poly.type
_entity_poly.pdbx_seq_one_letter_code
_entity_poly.pdbx_strand_id
1 'polypeptide(L)' 'MARYKLPAQAGLALAGFAYFQAFSQLPVNPILKNFLILLPIQLAAIAYISYVYYTKSAER' A
#
# COMPACT_ATOMS: atom_id res chain seq x y z
N MET A 1 -27.03 -0.24 19.99
CA MET A 1 -25.89 0.34 19.24
C MET A 1 -25.32 -0.73 18.32
N ALA A 2 -25.58 -0.66 17.01
CA ALA A 2 -25.06 -1.62 16.04
C ALA A 2 -23.58 -1.32 15.75
N ARG A 3 -22.70 -2.30 15.99
CA ARG A 3 -21.24 -2.18 15.79
C ARG A 3 -20.95 -2.49 14.31
N TYR A 4 -20.93 -1.47 13.48
CA TYR A 4 -20.60 -1.60 12.06
C TYR A 4 -19.17 -2.15 11.93
N LYS A 5 -19.05 -3.43 11.55
CA LYS A 5 -17.77 -4.03 11.18
C LYS A 5 -17.49 -3.60 9.74
N LEU A 6 -16.67 -2.57 9.57
CA LEU A 6 -16.17 -2.19 8.26
C LEU A 6 -15.48 -3.41 7.63
N PRO A 7 -15.91 -3.85 6.43
CA PRO A 7 -15.23 -4.95 5.76
C PRO A 7 -13.79 -4.53 5.47
N ALA A 8 -12.85 -5.45 5.64
CA ALA A 8 -11.42 -5.16 5.46
C ALA A 8 -11.11 -4.52 4.09
N GLN A 9 -11.86 -4.90 3.06
CA GLN A 9 -11.79 -4.31 1.72
C GLN A 9 -12.14 -2.82 1.70
N ALA A 10 -13.18 -2.41 2.44
CA ALA A 10 -13.54 -1.00 2.56
C ALA A 10 -12.47 -0.22 3.35
N GLY A 11 -11.87 -0.83 4.38
CA GLY A 11 -10.73 -0.24 5.09
C GLY A 11 -9.52 0.00 4.17
N LEU A 12 -9.20 -0.98 3.32
CA LEU A 12 -8.11 -0.86 2.33
C LEU A 12 -8.42 0.19 1.26
N ALA A 13 -9.66 0.26 0.79
CA ALA A 13 -10.08 1.28 -0.18
C ALA A 13 -9.97 2.69 0.39
N LEU A 14 -10.37 2.90 1.65
CA LEU A 14 -10.22 4.18 2.35
C LEU A 14 -8.75 4.55 2.57
N ALA A 15 -7.91 3.59 2.94
CA ALA A 15 -6.47 3.81 3.08
C ALA A 15 -5.82 4.21 1.74
N GLY A 16 -6.20 3.53 0.65
CA GLY A 16 -5.77 3.89 -0.70
C GLY A 16 -6.22 5.30 -1.08
N PHE A 17 -7.48 5.64 -0.84
CA PHE A 17 -8.01 6.97 -1.12
C PHE A 17 -7.29 8.07 -0.33
N ALA A 18 -7.05 7.86 0.96
CA ALA A 18 -6.31 8.79 1.80
C ALA A 18 -4.87 8.99 1.31
N TYR A 19 -4.19 7.91 0.91
CA TYR A 19 -2.86 7.99 0.30
C TYR A 19 -2.89 8.81 -0.99
N PHE A 20 -3.80 8.51 -1.92
CA PHE A 20 -3.92 9.25 -3.18
C PHE A 20 -4.23 10.72 -2.97
N GLN A 21 -5.11 11.05 -2.01
CA GLN A 21 -5.44 12.42 -1.68
C GLN A 21 -4.21 13.17 -1.15
N ALA A 22 -3.51 12.63 -0.14
CA ALA A 22 -2.29 13.22 0.40
C ALA A 22 -1.19 13.37 -0.67
N PHE A 23 -1.05 12.36 -1.53
CA PHE A 23 -0.08 12.35 -2.62
C PHE A 23 -0.41 13.38 -3.71
N SER A 24 -1.69 13.60 -4.01
CA SER A 24 -2.13 14.59 -5.01
C SER A 24 -1.74 16.02 -4.61
N GLN A 25 -1.67 16.33 -3.32
CA GLN A 25 -1.39 17.66 -2.79
C GLN A 25 0.11 17.95 -2.61
N LEU A 26 0.97 16.93 -2.71
CA LEU A 26 2.42 17.11 -2.57
C LEU A 26 2.98 18.01 -3.69
N PRO A 27 3.70 19.10 -3.36
CA PRO A 27 4.32 20.00 -4.34
C PRO A 27 5.62 19.40 -4.89
N VAL A 28 5.52 18.24 -5.52
CA VAL A 28 6.64 17.50 -6.12
C VAL A 28 6.61 17.70 -7.64
N ASN A 29 7.79 17.69 -8.27
CA ASN A 29 7.91 17.73 -9.72
C ASN A 29 7.01 16.65 -10.38
N PRO A 30 6.20 16.99 -11.40
CA PRO A 30 5.28 16.06 -12.05
C PRO A 30 5.92 14.75 -12.51
N ILE A 31 7.17 14.79 -12.98
CA ILE A 31 7.92 13.60 -13.41
C ILE A 31 8.15 12.67 -12.21
N LEU A 32 8.69 13.20 -11.11
CA LEU A 32 8.90 12.43 -9.87
C LEU A 32 7.58 11.89 -9.31
N LYS A 33 6.51 12.68 -9.42
CA LYS A 33 5.18 12.31 -8.93
C LYS A 33 4.64 11.06 -9.65
N ASN A 34 4.90 10.92 -10.95
CA ASN A 34 4.54 9.72 -11.72
C ASN A 34 5.36 8.47 -11.32
N PHE A 35 6.60 8.62 -10.88
CA PHE A 35 7.38 7.48 -10.37
C PHE A 35 6.94 7.08 -8.96
N LEU A 36 6.69 8.06 -8.09
CA LEU A 36 6.36 7.85 -6.69
C LEU A 36 4.90 7.39 -6.48
N ILE A 37 4.01 7.55 -7.45
CA ILE A 37 2.63 7.05 -7.35
C ILE A 37 2.59 5.50 -7.22
N LEU A 38 3.60 4.81 -7.76
CA LEU A 38 3.72 3.35 -7.73
C LEU A 38 4.40 2.83 -6.45
N LEU A 39 4.89 3.72 -5.59
CA LEU A 39 5.63 3.35 -4.37
C LEU A 39 4.89 2.32 -3.48
N PRO A 40 3.57 2.42 -3.23
CA PRO A 40 2.87 1.44 -2.40
C PRO A 40 2.87 0.04 -3.00
N ILE A 41 2.77 -0.05 -4.34
CA ILE A 41 2.81 -1.33 -5.06
C ILE A 41 4.21 -1.93 -4.98
N GLN A 42 5.25 -1.10 -5.11
CA GLN A 42 6.64 -1.53 -4.97
C GLN A 42 6.94 -2.07 -3.56
N LEU A 43 6.46 -1.38 -2.52
CA LEU A 43 6.60 -1.82 -1.13
C LEU A 43 5.86 -3.14 -0.88
N ALA A 44 4.65 -3.30 -1.42
CA ALA A 44 3.89 -4.54 -1.33
C ALA A 44 4.62 -5.71 -2.03
N ALA A 45 5.19 -5.47 -3.20
CA ALA A 45 5.95 -6.48 -3.93
C ALA A 45 7.20 -6.92 -3.16
N ILE A 46 7.96 -5.99 -2.59
CA ILE A 46 9.14 -6.30 -1.76
C ILE A 46 8.71 -7.09 -0.53
N ALA A 47 7.68 -6.63 0.19
CA ALA A 47 7.18 -7.33 1.38
C ALA A 47 6.76 -8.77 1.07
N TYR A 48 6.06 -8.97 -0.06
CA TYR A 48 5.66 -10.30 -0.52
C TYR A 48 6.85 -11.19 -0.85
N ILE A 49 7.82 -10.70 -1.63
CA ILE A 49 9.03 -11.45 -1.98
C ILE A 49 9.83 -11.81 -0.73
N SER A 50 10.04 -10.85 0.17
CA SER A 50 10.73 -11.08 1.44
C SER A 50 10.01 -12.14 2.27
N TYR A 51 8.68 -12.07 2.40
CA TYR A 51 7.91 -13.07 3.12
C TYR A 51 8.08 -14.48 2.53
N VAL A 52 7.98 -14.62 1.20
CA VAL A 52 8.17 -15.91 0.51
C VAL A 52 9.60 -16.44 0.70
N TYR A 53 10.59 -15.56 0.65
CA TYR A 53 11.99 -15.95 0.85
C TYR A 53 12.24 -16.45 2.28
N TYR A 54 11.75 -15.72 3.28
CA TYR A 54 11.90 -16.09 4.69
C TYR A 54 11.16 -17.38 5.04
N THR A 55 9.93 -17.56 4.55
CA THR A 55 9.15 -18.79 4.78
C THR A 55 9.82 -20.01 4.14
N LYS A 56 10.30 -19.90 2.90
CA LYS A 56 11.07 -20.98 2.25
C LYS A 56 12.41 -21.28 2.93
N SER A 57 13.03 -20.28 3.57
CA SER A 57 14.28 -20.47 4.31
C SER A 57 14.04 -21.09 5.69
N ALA A 58 12.86 -20.87 6.29
CA ALA A 58 12.47 -21.46 7.57
C ALA A 58 12.01 -22.93 7.45
N GLU A 59 11.66 -23.39 6.24
CA GLU A 59 11.30 -24.79 5.95
C GLU A 59 12.50 -25.69 5.58
N ARG A 60 13.72 -25.15 5.52
CA ARG A 60 14.97 -25.91 5.31
C ARG A 60 15.71 -26.16 6.62
#